data_AF-K9P8H3-F1
#
_entry.id   AF-K9P8H3-F1
#
_cell.length_a   1.000
_cell.length_b   1.000
_cell.length_c   1.000
_cell.angle_alpha   90.00
_cell.angle_beta   90.00
_cell.angle_gamma   90.00
#
_symmetry.space_group_name_H-M   'P 1'
#
loop_
_entity.id
_entity.type
_entity.pdbx_description
1 polymer ?
#
loop_
_entity_poly.entity_id
_entity_poly.type
_entity_poly.pdbx_seq_one_letter_code
_entity_poly.pdbx_strand_id
1 'polypeptide(L)' 'MTWKRLGRGLLFGLAGFLLSTGISYVLVLQLYTRHDRELAAAMTSVFFFGPIGGAIALVVGLLV' A
#
# COMPACT_ATOMS: atom_id res chain seq x y z
N MET A 1 24.06 -5.93 -4.15
CA MET A 1 22.82 -6.26 -3.42
C MET A 1 22.73 -7.77 -3.30
N THR A 2 22.62 -8.35 -2.11
CA THR A 2 22.56 -9.81 -1.92
C THR A 2 21.12 -10.30 -2.10
N TRP A 3 20.93 -11.53 -2.59
CA TRP A 3 19.61 -12.15 -2.78
C TRP A 3 18.72 -12.12 -1.53
N LYS A 4 19.31 -12.28 -0.34
CA LYS A 4 18.60 -12.19 0.94
C LYS A 4 18.01 -10.80 1.19
N ARG A 5 18.74 -9.74 0.83
CA ARG A 5 18.31 -8.35 1.02
C ARG A 5 17.20 -7.98 0.04
N LEU A 6 17.33 -8.42 -1.22
CA LEU A 6 16.29 -8.26 -2.23
C LEU A 6 15.01 -8.99 -1.82
N GLY A 7 15.10 -10.24 -1.35
CA GLY A 7 13.94 -11.02 -0.89
C GLY A 7 13.17 -10.33 0.25
N ARG A 8 13.89 -9.80 1.26
CA ARG A 8 13.25 -9.00 2.33
C ARG A 8 12.62 -7.72 1.78
N GLY A 9 13.30 -6.98 0.92
CA GLY A 9 12.74 -5.79 0.27
C GLY A 9 11.42 -6.07 -0.46
N LEU A 10 11.35 -7.16 -1.22
CA LEU A 10 10.12 -7.56 -1.92
C LEU A 10 9.00 -7.95 -0.96
N LEU A 11 9.30 -8.71 0.10
CA LEU A 11 8.31 -9.08 1.12
C LEU A 11 7.75 -7.85 1.84
N PHE A 12 8.62 -6.92 2.23
CA PHE A 12 8.20 -5.67 2.85
C PHE A 12 7.39 -4.81 1.88
N GLY A 13 7.80 -4.71 0.62
CA GLY A 13 7.06 -3.97 -0.41
C GLY A 13 5.64 -4.52 -0.60
N LEU A 14 5.50 -5.85 -0.67
CA LEU A 14 4.19 -6.50 -0.77
C LEU A 14 3.35 -6.26 0.50
N ALA A 15 3.94 -6.40 1.69
CA ALA A 15 3.25 -6.16 2.95
C ALA A 15 2.79 -4.70 3.07
N GLY A 16 3.65 -3.73 2.73
CA GLY A 16 3.32 -2.31 2.74
C GLY A 16 2.23 -1.95 1.75
N PHE A 17 2.24 -2.55 0.56
CA PHE A 17 1.18 -2.38 -0.43
C PHE A 17 -0.18 -2.85 0.12
N LEU A 18 -0.24 -4.07 0.66
CA LEU A 18 -1.47 -4.66 1.17
C LEU A 18 -2.01 -3.88 2.39
N LEU A 19 -1.14 -3.54 3.34
CA LEU A 19 -1.53 -2.79 4.53
C LEU A 19 -2.02 -1.38 4.19
N SER A 20 -1.27 -0.65 3.35
CA SER A 20 -1.67 0.70 2.94
C SER A 20 -2.98 0.69 2.15
N THR A 21 -3.16 -0.29 1.25
CA THR A 21 -4.43 -0.48 0.51
C THR A 21 -5.58 -0.75 1.47
N GLY A 22 -5.43 -1.68 2.41
CA GLY A 22 -6.50 -2.02 3.37
C GLY A 22 -6.87 -0.85 4.27
N ILE A 23 -5.88 -0.17 4.86
CA ILE A 23 -6.09 0.97 5.75
C ILE A 23 -6.77 2.12 5.00
N SER A 24 -6.21 2.51 3.85
CA SER A 24 -6.78 3.62 3.06
C SER A 24 -8.17 3.31 2.53
N TYR A 25 -8.45 2.08 2.12
CA TYR A 25 -9.78 1.67 1.66
C TYR A 25 -10.85 1.90 2.74
N VAL A 26 -10.58 1.43 3.98
CA VAL A 26 -11.50 1.61 5.11
C VAL A 26 -11.67 3.10 5.43
N LEU A 27 -10.58 3.87 5.45
CA LEU A 27 -10.64 5.31 5.71
C LEU A 27 -11.45 6.06 4.65
N VAL A 28 -11.25 5.76 3.37
CA VAL A 28 -11.99 6.43 2.29
C VAL A 28 -13.48 6.07 2.36
N LEU A 29 -13.84 4.81 2.63
CA LEU A 29 -15.24 4.43 2.80
C LEU A 29 -15.94 5.15 3.95
N GLN A 30 -15.22 5.44 5.04
CA GLN A 30 -15.78 6.14 6.20
C GLN A 30 -15.83 7.66 6.03
N LEU A 31 -14.84 8.25 5.36
CA LEU A 31 -14.69 9.70 5.26
C LEU A 31 -15.34 10.28 4.00
N TYR A 32 -15.53 9.48 2.95
CA TYR A 32 -16.12 9.95 1.70
C TYR A 32 -17.65 9.80 1.72
N THR A 33 -18.37 10.91 1.54
CA THR A 33 -19.82 10.99 1.76
C THR A 33 -20.66 10.86 0.48
N ARG A 34 -20.01 10.80 -0.69
CA ARG A 34 -20.72 10.68 -1.97
C ARG A 34 -21.09 9.22 -2.28
N HIS A 35 -22.07 9.07 -3.17
CA HIS A 35 -22.60 7.75 -3.56
C HIS A 35 -21.55 6.84 -4.22
N ASP A 36 -20.58 7.41 -4.91
CA ASP A 36 -19.47 6.74 -5.60
C ASP A 36 -18.31 6.35 -4.68
N ARG A 37 -18.51 6.34 -3.35
CA ARG A 37 -17.45 6.08 -2.36
C ARG A 37 -16.73 4.75 -2.53
N GLU A 38 -17.40 3.71 -3.02
CA GLU A 38 -16.77 2.39 -3.22
C GLU A 38 -15.77 2.43 -4.37
N LEU A 39 -16.15 3.09 -5.48
CA LEU A 39 -15.26 3.33 -6.61
C LEU A 39 -14.10 4.23 -6.21
N ALA A 40 -14.39 5.34 -5.51
CA ALA A 40 -13.36 6.24 -5.00
C ALA A 40 -12.38 5.51 -4.07
N ALA A 41 -12.90 4.70 -3.13
CA ALA A 41 -12.09 3.91 -2.21
C ALA A 41 -11.20 2.91 -2.95
N ALA A 42 -11.74 2.15 -3.91
CA ALA A 42 -10.94 1.21 -4.70
C ALA A 42 -9.85 1.92 -5.52
N MET A 43 -10.20 3.05 -6.14
CA MET A 43 -9.25 3.80 -7.00
C MET A 43 -8.14 4.46 -6.18
N THR A 44 -8.47 5.12 -5.07
CA THR A 44 -7.47 5.77 -4.23
C THR A 44 -6.66 4.79 -3.40
N SER A 45 -7.24 3.68 -2.93
CA SER A 45 -6.49 2.71 -2.14
C SER A 45 -5.53 1.90 -3.00
N VAL A 46 -6.02 1.19 -4.02
CA VAL A 46 -5.24 0.21 -4.79
C VAL A 46 -4.24 0.89 -5.71
N PHE A 47 -4.59 2.04 -6.31
CA PHE A 47 -3.76 2.68 -7.33
C PHE A 47 -2.96 3.89 -6.84
N PHE A 48 -3.21 4.41 -5.64
CA PHE A 48 -2.45 5.52 -5.07
C PHE A 48 -1.77 5.15 -3.76
N PHE A 49 -2.53 4.88 -2.69
CA PHE A 49 -1.96 4.59 -1.38
C PHE A 49 -1.21 3.26 -1.32
N GLY A 50 -1.70 2.22 -2.01
CA GLY A 50 -1.05 0.93 -2.14
C GLY A 50 0.37 1.05 -2.70
N PRO A 51 0.57 1.61 -3.91
CA PRO A 51 1.89 1.82 -4.50
C PRO A 51 2.81 2.67 -3.63
N ILE A 52 2.30 3.74 -3.01
CA ILE A 52 3.08 4.57 -2.08
C ILE A 52 3.55 3.76 -0.88
N GLY A 53 2.65 3.03 -0.22
CA GLY A 53 2.96 2.18 0.92
C GLY A 53 3.93 1.06 0.56
N GLY A 54 3.76 0.44 -0.61
CA GLY A 54 4.65 -0.59 -1.12
C GLY A 54 6.04 -0.06 -1.45
N ALA A 55 6.15 1.13 -2.06
CA ALA A 55 7.43 1.75 -2.36
C ALA A 55 8.21 2.10 -1.08
N ILE A 56 7.54 2.72 -0.09
CA ILE A 56 8.15 3.06 1.19
C ILE A 56 8.62 1.79 1.90
N ALA A 57 7.76 0.77 2.01
CA ALA A 57 8.11 -0.46 2.69
C ALA A 57 9.22 -1.24 1.97
N LEU A 58 9.25 -1.24 0.64
CA LEU A 58 10.33 -1.84 -0.14
C LEU A 58 11.67 -1.17 0.18
N VAL A 59 11.72 0.16 0.21
CA VAL A 59 12.93 0.90 0.59
C VAL A 59 13.37 0.53 2.00
N VAL A 60 12.45 0.52 2.96
CA VAL A 60 12.75 0.11 4.34
C VAL A 60 13.31 -1.32 4.39
N GLY A 61 12.67 -2.28 3.71
CA GLY A 61 13.11 -3.68 3.68
C GLY A 61 14.45 -3.90 2.96
N LEU A 62 14.88 -2.96 2.11
CA LEU A 62 16.21 -2.96 1.49
C LEU A 62 17.30 -2.35 2.38
N LEU A 63 16.93 -1.54 3.37
CA LEU A 63 17.84 -0.91 4.33
C LEU A 63 18.08 -1.78 5.57
N VAL A 64 17.09 -2.57 5.97
CA VAL A 64 17.17 -3.60 7.02
C VAL A 64 17.85 -4.86 6.49
#